data_AF-A0A382VYM0-F1
#
_entry.id   AF-A0A382VYM0-F1
#
_cell.length_a   1.000
_cell.length_b   1.000
_cell.length_c   1.000
_cell.angle_alpha   90.00
_cell.angle_beta   90.00
_cell.angle_gamma   90.00
#
_symmetry.space_group_name_H-M   'P 1'
#
loop_
_entity.id
_entity.type
_entity.pdbx_description
1 polymer ?
#
loop_
_entity_poly.entity_id
_entity_poly.type
_entity_poly.pdbx_seq_one_letter_code
_entity_poly.pdbx_strand_id
1 'polypeptide(L)'
;LLETGLLKHLFQQTSNSKFIKKALNNTSERLKTNKSVTPAFLFSVFLWDSQNKHFNKFQKRNKSNFVAMHEASEEVISRQIKQVLMPKWLSARVKDIWMMQYQLEKCSLKKVNDLVANPRFRMAYDFLVLRSQSINPELRDRAEYWTQIQK
;
A
#
# COMPACT_ATOMS: atom_id res chain seq x y z
N LEU A 1 6.07 2.04 19.59
CA LEU A 1 5.51 3.00 18.59
C LEU A 1 4.09 3.42 18.93
N LEU A 2 3.14 2.47 19.01
CA LEU A 2 1.75 2.77 19.37
C LEU A 2 1.59 3.10 20.86
N GLU A 3 2.13 2.25 21.74
CA GLU A 3 2.07 2.44 23.20
C GLU A 3 2.84 3.69 23.67
N THR A 4 3.95 3.98 23.02
CA THR A 4 4.81 5.13 23.33
C THR A 4 4.26 6.46 22.80
N GLY A 5 3.16 6.46 22.04
CA GLY A 5 2.61 7.65 21.39
C GLY A 5 3.52 8.26 20.32
N LEU A 6 4.64 7.63 19.96
CA LEU A 6 5.60 8.18 19.00
C LEU A 6 5.06 8.17 17.57
N LEU A 7 4.15 7.23 17.26
CA LEU A 7 3.60 7.06 15.91
C LEU A 7 2.92 8.35 15.40
N LYS A 8 2.17 9.07 16.24
CA LYS A 8 1.51 10.33 15.83
C LYS A 8 2.48 11.46 15.48
N HIS A 9 3.72 11.40 15.96
CA HIS A 9 4.75 12.40 15.68
C HIS A 9 5.53 12.08 14.40
N LEU A 10 5.79 10.79 14.16
CA LEU A 10 6.50 10.34 12.96
C LEU A 10 5.57 10.18 11.76
N PHE A 11 4.31 9.82 11.99
CA PHE A 11 3.30 9.53 10.98
C PHE A 11 1.94 10.09 11.42
N GLN A 12 1.82 11.42 11.49
CA GLN A 12 0.59 12.09 11.96
C GLN A 12 -0.65 11.73 11.11
N GLN A 13 -0.44 11.36 9.85
CA GLN A 13 -1.49 11.00 8.92
C GLN A 13 -2.00 9.56 9.10
N THR A 14 -1.37 8.78 9.99
CA THR A 14 -1.64 7.36 10.17
C THR A 14 -2.62 7.12 11.31
N SER A 15 -3.70 6.38 11.02
CA SER A 15 -4.63 5.88 12.03
C SER A 15 -4.26 4.46 12.45
N ASN A 16 -4.42 4.15 13.74
CA ASN A 16 -4.20 2.79 14.24
C ASN A 16 -5.25 1.85 13.64
N SER A 17 -4.83 0.76 12.99
CA SER A 17 -5.72 -0.15 12.28
C SER A 17 -5.25 -1.60 12.36
N LYS A 18 -6.18 -2.55 12.13
CA LYS A 18 -5.85 -3.98 12.00
C LYS A 18 -4.81 -4.23 10.91
N PHE A 19 -4.79 -3.39 9.87
CA PHE A 19 -3.81 -3.45 8.78
C PHE A 19 -2.38 -3.22 9.27
N ILE A 20 -2.17 -2.15 10.05
CA ILE A 20 -0.86 -1.83 10.63
C ILE A 20 -0.40 -2.91 11.59
N LYS A 21 -1.28 -3.34 12.51
CA LYS A 21 -0.97 -4.41 13.47
C LYS A 21 -0.53 -5.68 12.76
N LYS A 22 -1.26 -6.08 11.72
CA LYS A 22 -0.92 -7.28 10.93
C LYS A 22 0.39 -7.14 10.16
N ALA A 23 0.65 -5.97 9.57
CA ALA A 23 1.91 -5.69 8.89
C ALA A 23 3.12 -5.78 9.83
N LEU A 24 3.00 -5.20 11.04
CA LEU A 24 4.04 -5.23 12.06
C LEU A 24 4.28 -6.64 12.58
N ASN A 25 3.23 -7.43 12.82
CA ASN A 25 3.36 -8.83 13.21
C ASN A 25 4.07 -9.65 12.13
N ASN A 26 3.65 -9.52 10.86
CA ASN A 26 4.30 -10.19 9.74
C ASN A 26 5.78 -9.78 9.61
N THR A 27 6.08 -8.50 9.86
CA THR A 27 7.45 -7.98 9.84
C THR A 27 8.29 -8.57 10.97
N SER A 28 7.73 -8.69 12.17
CA SER A 28 8.38 -9.33 13.32
C SER A 28 8.74 -10.79 13.01
N GLU A 29 7.81 -11.56 12.44
CA GLU A 29 8.08 -12.96 12.05
C GLU A 29 9.13 -13.08 10.94
N ARG A 30 9.17 -12.14 9.99
CA ARG A 30 10.23 -12.09 8.97
C ARG A 30 11.60 -11.86 9.60
N LEU A 31 11.71 -10.94 10.55
CA LEU A 31 12.97 -10.68 11.26
C LEU A 31 13.43 -11.90 12.05
N LYS A 32 12.52 -12.56 12.78
CA LYS A 32 12.83 -13.81 13.50
C LYS A 32 13.34 -14.93 12.58
N THR A 33 12.90 -14.94 11.32
CA THR A 33 13.30 -15.92 10.31
C THR A 33 14.45 -15.44 9.41
N ASN A 34 15.19 -14.40 9.82
CA ASN A 34 16.32 -13.80 9.08
C ASN A 34 15.96 -13.36 7.65
N LYS A 35 14.68 -13.04 7.40
CA LYS A 35 14.22 -12.48 6.11
C LYS A 35 14.29 -10.97 6.15
N SER A 36 14.70 -10.37 5.04
CA SER A 36 14.76 -8.91 4.90
C SER A 36 13.39 -8.27 5.02
N VAL A 37 13.38 -7.04 5.54
CA VAL A 37 12.20 -6.16 5.61
C VAL A 37 12.37 -5.05 4.59
N THR A 38 11.31 -4.75 3.86
CA THR A 38 11.33 -3.68 2.84
C THR A 38 10.73 -2.40 3.42
N PRO A 39 11.50 -1.31 3.61
CA PRO A 39 10.99 -0.07 4.18
C PRO A 39 9.82 0.52 3.38
N ALA A 40 9.89 0.46 2.04
CA ALA A 40 8.82 0.94 1.16
C ALA A 40 7.47 0.27 1.45
N PHE A 41 7.47 -1.02 1.81
CA PHE A 41 6.25 -1.74 2.15
C PHE A 41 5.63 -1.20 3.43
N LEU A 42 6.42 -1.00 4.49
CA LEU A 42 5.94 -0.46 5.77
C LEU A 42 5.40 0.96 5.62
N PHE A 43 6.12 1.83 4.91
CA PHE A 43 5.64 3.19 4.62
C PHE A 43 4.32 3.17 3.84
N SER A 44 4.21 2.28 2.84
CA SER A 44 2.97 2.10 2.08
C SER A 44 1.81 1.70 2.97
N VAL A 45 2.04 0.85 3.98
CA VAL A 45 1.02 0.41 4.95
C VAL A 45 0.62 1.55 5.87
N PHE A 46 1.59 2.21 6.50
CA PHE A 46 1.30 3.27 7.48
C PHE A 46 0.51 4.42 6.86
N LEU A 47 0.79 4.77 5.62
CA LEU A 47 0.19 5.92 4.95
C LEU A 47 -1.08 5.57 4.15
N TRP A 48 -1.48 4.30 4.09
CA TRP A 48 -2.58 3.84 3.23
C TRP A 48 -3.94 4.48 3.55
N ASP A 49 -4.25 4.68 4.83
CA ASP A 49 -5.50 5.33 5.22
C ASP A 49 -5.58 6.78 4.71
N SER A 50 -4.48 7.53 4.83
CA SER A 50 -4.36 8.88 4.27
C SER A 50 -4.49 8.86 2.74
N GLN A 51 -3.81 7.92 2.09
CA GLN A 51 -3.90 7.71 0.63
C GLN A 51 -5.34 7.51 0.18
N ASN A 52 -6.11 6.64 0.84
CA ASN A 52 -7.51 6.39 0.47
C ASN A 52 -8.41 7.60 0.71
N LYS A 53 -8.22 8.33 1.81
CA LYS A 53 -8.98 9.56 2.10
C LYS A 53 -8.77 10.60 1.00
N HIS A 54 -7.51 10.82 0.61
CA HIS A 54 -7.19 11.74 -0.48
C HIS A 54 -7.67 11.23 -1.84
N PHE A 55 -7.53 9.94 -2.13
CA PHE A 55 -8.04 9.33 -3.36
C PHE A 55 -9.55 9.55 -3.51
N ASN A 56 -10.34 9.27 -2.48
CA ASN A 56 -11.79 9.46 -2.50
C ASN A 56 -12.17 10.95 -2.69
N LYS A 57 -11.37 11.88 -2.17
CA LYS A 57 -11.56 13.33 -2.37
C LYS A 57 -11.27 13.73 -3.82
N PHE A 58 -10.17 13.26 -4.39
CA PHE A 58 -9.77 13.61 -5.76
C PHE A 58 -10.60 12.89 -6.83
N GLN A 59 -11.05 11.67 -6.55
CA GLN A 59 -11.94 10.92 -7.45
C GLN A 59 -13.26 11.64 -7.71
N LYS A 60 -13.79 12.39 -6.73
CA LYS A 60 -14.99 13.22 -6.93
C LYS A 60 -14.80 14.37 -7.92
N ARG A 61 -13.55 14.77 -8.18
CA ARG A 61 -13.19 15.89 -9.07
C ARG A 61 -12.65 15.41 -10.41
N ASN A 62 -12.03 14.24 -10.43
CA ASN A 62 -11.36 13.68 -11.60
C ASN A 62 -12.20 12.57 -12.26
N LYS A 63 -12.24 12.56 -13.59
CA LYS A 63 -12.85 11.44 -14.35
C LYS A 63 -11.97 10.18 -14.35
N SER A 64 -10.65 10.32 -14.12
CA SER A 64 -9.68 9.24 -14.18
C SER A 64 -9.20 8.80 -12.80
N ASN A 65 -9.37 7.51 -12.48
CA ASN A 65 -8.86 6.91 -11.24
C ASN A 65 -7.34 6.95 -11.15
N PHE A 66 -6.64 6.88 -12.29
CA PHE A 66 -5.19 6.99 -12.33
C PHE A 66 -4.72 8.37 -11.86
N VAL A 67 -5.34 9.43 -12.41
CA VAL A 67 -5.02 10.82 -12.02
C VAL A 67 -5.32 11.05 -10.54
N ALA A 68 -6.51 10.62 -10.07
CA ALA A 68 -6.88 10.77 -8.67
C ALA A 68 -5.94 10.02 -7.71
N MET A 69 -5.50 8.81 -8.06
CA MET A 69 -4.56 8.03 -7.25
C MET A 69 -3.19 8.70 -7.19
N HIS A 70 -2.70 9.19 -8.33
CA HIS A 70 -1.43 9.90 -8.41
C HIS A 70 -1.44 11.19 -7.57
N GLU A 71 -2.45 12.04 -7.74
CA GLU A 71 -2.60 13.28 -6.95
C GLU A 71 -2.70 13.01 -5.44
N ALA A 72 -3.45 11.97 -5.05
CA ALA A 72 -3.51 11.54 -3.66
C ALA A 72 -2.13 11.14 -3.13
N SER A 73 -1.34 10.41 -3.92
CA SER A 73 -0.01 9.98 -3.51
C SER A 73 0.97 11.13 -3.37
N GLU A 74 0.95 12.12 -4.27
CA GLU A 74 1.77 13.33 -4.12
C GLU A 74 1.44 14.09 -2.83
N GLU A 75 0.15 14.27 -2.54
CA GLU A 75 -0.31 15.00 -1.35
C GLU A 75 0.14 14.31 -0.06
N VAL A 76 -0.06 12.99 0.04
CA VAL A 76 0.30 12.21 1.23
C VAL A 76 1.81 12.21 1.46
N ILE A 77 2.61 12.03 0.40
CA ILE A 77 4.07 12.00 0.48
C ILE A 77 4.64 13.38 0.81
N SER A 78 4.12 14.44 0.18
CA SER A 78 4.51 15.83 0.48
C SER A 78 4.31 16.18 1.95
N ARG A 79 3.18 15.75 2.53
CA ARG A 79 2.92 15.90 3.97
C ARG A 79 3.85 15.07 4.83
N GLN A 80 4.12 13.82 4.45
CA GLN A 80 4.97 12.92 5.24
C GLN A 80 6.43 13.39 5.29
N ILE A 81 6.95 13.93 4.19
CA ILE A 81 8.34 14.43 4.11
C ILE A 81 8.60 15.56 5.10
N LYS A 82 7.57 16.32 5.51
CA LYS A 82 7.67 17.37 6.54
C LYS A 82 7.95 16.81 7.95
N GLN A 83 7.73 15.51 8.16
CA GLN A 83 7.91 14.84 9.46
C GLN A 83 9.09 13.87 9.43
N VAL A 84 9.17 13.04 8.39
CA VAL A 84 10.21 12.04 8.21
C VAL A 84 10.68 12.09 6.76
N LEU A 85 11.98 12.33 6.57
CA LEU A 85 12.58 12.36 5.24
C LEU A 85 12.33 11.04 4.50
N MET A 86 11.71 11.14 3.32
CA MET A 86 11.56 10.02 2.39
C MET A 86 12.44 10.26 1.16
N PRO A 87 13.53 9.50 0.97
CA PRO A 87 14.33 9.57 -0.24
C PRO A 87 13.48 9.31 -1.50
N LYS A 88 13.88 9.88 -2.65
CA LYS A 88 13.12 9.74 -3.92
C LYS A 88 12.80 8.29 -4.28
N TRP A 89 13.76 7.38 -4.10
CA TRP A 89 13.56 5.95 -4.38
C TRP A 89 12.50 5.31 -3.47
N LEU A 90 12.41 5.74 -2.21
CA LEU A 90 11.45 5.23 -1.24
C LEU A 90 10.04 5.68 -1.61
N SER A 91 9.88 6.99 -1.84
CA SER A 91 8.63 7.59 -2.28
C SER A 91 8.13 6.99 -3.58
N ALA A 92 9.02 6.78 -4.57
CA ALA A 92 8.67 6.15 -5.84
C ALA A 92 8.10 4.74 -5.63
N ARG A 93 8.79 3.89 -4.84
CA ARG A 93 8.30 2.52 -4.58
C ARG A 93 6.99 2.48 -3.81
N VAL A 94 6.77 3.42 -2.90
CA VAL A 94 5.49 3.55 -2.18
C VAL A 94 4.36 3.90 -3.15
N LYS A 95 4.58 4.90 -4.03
CA LYS A 95 3.62 5.27 -5.09
C LYS A 95 3.30 4.08 -5.98
N ASP A 96 4.32 3.36 -6.42
CA ASP A 96 4.13 2.22 -7.32
C ASP A 96 3.20 1.14 -6.72
N ILE A 97 3.37 0.83 -5.42
CA ILE A 97 2.51 -0.13 -4.71
C ILE A 97 1.06 0.34 -4.75
N TRP A 98 0.80 1.62 -4.45
CA TRP A 98 -0.53 2.22 -4.43
C TRP A 98 -1.17 2.29 -5.82
N MET A 99 -0.43 2.71 -6.84
CA MET A 99 -0.91 2.83 -8.21
C MET A 99 -1.37 1.48 -8.78
N MET A 100 -0.71 0.39 -8.40
CA MET A 100 -1.10 -0.95 -8.81
C MET A 100 -2.35 -1.46 -8.09
N GLN A 101 -2.72 -0.95 -6.91
CA GLN A 101 -3.87 -1.48 -6.15
C GLN A 101 -5.16 -1.45 -6.96
N TYR A 102 -5.46 -0.33 -7.61
CA TYR A 102 -6.66 -0.20 -8.43
C TYR A 102 -6.70 -1.21 -9.59
N GLN A 103 -5.54 -1.43 -10.23
CA GLN A 103 -5.42 -2.40 -11.31
C GLN A 103 -5.60 -3.82 -10.78
N LEU A 104 -4.99 -4.15 -9.63
CA LEU A 104 -5.13 -5.47 -9.03
C LEU A 104 -6.56 -5.75 -8.56
N GLU A 105 -7.29 -4.74 -8.12
CA GLU A 105 -8.70 -4.85 -7.73
C GLU A 105 -9.65 -5.07 -8.92
N LYS A 106 -9.43 -4.34 -10.03
CA LYS A 106 -10.39 -4.27 -11.17
C LYS A 106 -9.87 -4.85 -12.49
N CYS A 107 -8.77 -5.60 -12.48
CA CYS A 107 -8.12 -6.01 -13.73
C CYS A 107 -8.99 -6.96 -14.57
N SER A 108 -9.14 -6.59 -15.84
CA SER A 108 -9.67 -7.42 -16.91
C SER A 108 -8.68 -8.52 -17.32
N LEU A 109 -9.19 -9.69 -17.72
CA LEU A 109 -8.41 -10.85 -18.16
C LEU A 109 -7.29 -10.51 -19.17
N LYS A 110 -7.53 -9.57 -20.09
CA LYS A 110 -6.57 -9.18 -21.14
C LYS A 110 -5.26 -8.57 -20.62
N LYS A 111 -5.23 -8.03 -19.38
CA LYS A 111 -4.07 -7.32 -18.81
C LYS A 111 -3.33 -8.12 -17.73
N VAL A 112 -3.73 -9.38 -17.52
CA VAL A 112 -3.22 -10.21 -16.43
C VAL A 112 -1.72 -10.47 -16.61
N ASN A 113 -1.30 -10.90 -17.80
CA ASN A 113 0.10 -11.22 -18.08
C ASN A 113 1.01 -9.99 -17.93
N ASP A 114 0.58 -8.84 -18.44
CA ASP A 114 1.32 -7.58 -18.31
C ASP A 114 1.51 -7.16 -16.85
N LEU A 115 0.47 -7.36 -16.03
CA LEU A 115 0.53 -7.03 -14.60
C LEU A 115 1.46 -7.97 -13.84
N VAL A 116 1.43 -9.27 -14.12
CA VAL A 116 2.31 -10.25 -13.48
C VAL A 116 3.76 -10.04 -13.88
N ALA A 117 4.03 -9.69 -15.14
CA ALA A 117 5.38 -9.40 -15.64
C ALA A 117 5.96 -8.08 -15.07
N ASN A 118 5.13 -7.23 -14.45
CA ASN A 118 5.61 -5.98 -13.88
C ASN A 118 6.55 -6.25 -12.69
N PRO A 119 7.79 -5.71 -12.67
CA PRO A 119 8.76 -5.97 -11.60
C PRO A 119 8.28 -5.53 -10.21
N ARG A 120 7.23 -4.71 -10.14
CA ARG A 120 6.65 -4.17 -8.91
C ARG A 120 5.43 -4.97 -8.43
N PHE A 121 4.98 -5.92 -9.24
CA PHE A 121 3.81 -6.75 -8.97
C PHE A 121 3.88 -7.42 -7.61
N ARG A 122 5.02 -8.03 -7.25
CA ARG A 122 5.13 -8.82 -6.02
C ARG A 122 4.77 -8.02 -4.77
N MET A 123 5.31 -6.81 -4.62
CA MET A 123 5.01 -5.97 -3.45
C MET A 123 3.57 -5.46 -3.47
N ALA A 124 3.04 -5.09 -4.64
CA ALA A 124 1.66 -4.64 -4.77
C ALA A 124 0.65 -5.78 -4.48
N TYR A 125 0.98 -7.00 -4.89
CA TYR A 125 0.23 -8.20 -4.60
C TYR A 125 0.28 -8.55 -3.10
N ASP A 126 1.47 -8.57 -2.50
CA ASP A 126 1.61 -8.82 -1.04
C ASP A 126 0.82 -7.78 -0.22
N PHE A 127 0.75 -6.54 -0.71
CA PHE A 127 -0.06 -5.48 -0.12
C PHE A 127 -1.56 -5.75 -0.27
N LEU A 128 -2.03 -6.22 -1.43
CA LEU A 128 -3.41 -6.63 -1.66
C LEU A 128 -3.82 -7.78 -0.73
N VAL A 129 -2.97 -8.80 -0.59
CA VAL A 129 -3.20 -9.93 0.33
C VAL A 129 -3.29 -9.43 1.77
N LEU A 130 -2.37 -8.57 2.18
CA LEU A 130 -2.41 -8.01 3.53
C LEU A 130 -3.71 -7.24 3.77
N ARG A 131 -4.15 -6.42 2.80
CA ARG A 131 -5.43 -5.69 2.86
C ARG A 131 -6.62 -6.62 2.97
N SER A 132 -6.67 -7.67 2.14
CA SER A 132 -7.78 -8.61 2.12
C SER A 132 -7.93 -9.37 3.43
N GLN A 133 -6.81 -9.64 4.09
CA GLN A 133 -6.83 -10.32 5.39
C GLN A 133 -6.93 -9.37 6.59
N SER A 134 -7.19 -8.06 6.39
CA SER A 134 -7.27 -7.11 7.50
C SER A 134 -8.39 -6.08 7.41
N ILE A 135 -8.45 -5.29 6.33
CA ILE A 135 -9.32 -4.09 6.24
C ILE A 135 -10.28 -4.14 5.05
N ASN A 136 -10.05 -5.03 4.10
CA ASN A 136 -10.85 -5.18 2.89
C ASN A 136 -11.19 -6.66 2.63
N PRO A 137 -11.93 -7.37 3.51
CA PRO A 137 -12.24 -8.79 3.35
C PRO A 137 -12.91 -9.14 2.02
N GLU A 138 -13.62 -8.20 1.40
CA GLU A 138 -14.20 -8.29 0.06
C GLU A 138 -13.16 -8.52 -1.06
N LEU A 139 -11.88 -8.20 -0.82
CA LEU A 139 -10.79 -8.42 -1.79
C LEU A 139 -10.20 -9.83 -1.71
N ARG A 140 -10.73 -10.71 -0.86
CA ARG A 140 -10.18 -12.06 -0.65
C ARG A 140 -10.15 -12.86 -1.94
N ASP A 141 -11.28 -12.97 -2.64
CA ASP A 141 -11.38 -13.73 -3.89
C ASP A 141 -10.41 -13.18 -4.95
N ARG A 142 -10.22 -11.85 -4.96
CA ARG A 142 -9.28 -11.21 -5.87
C ARG A 142 -7.83 -11.54 -5.52
N ALA A 143 -7.48 -11.55 -4.24
CA ALA A 143 -6.15 -11.96 -3.79
C ALA A 143 -5.88 -13.45 -4.11
N GLU A 144 -6.88 -14.32 -3.91
CA GLU A 144 -6.80 -15.74 -4.25
C GLU A 144 -6.65 -15.96 -5.77
N TYR A 145 -7.40 -15.22 -6.59
CA TYR A 145 -7.25 -15.22 -8.05
C TYR A 145 -5.80 -14.90 -8.48
N TRP A 146 -5.21 -13.82 -7.95
CA TRP A 146 -3.81 -13.49 -8.24
C TRP A 146 -2.83 -14.53 -7.72
N THR A 147 -3.17 -15.24 -6.63
CA THR A 147 -2.35 -16.36 -6.12
C THR A 147 -2.30 -17.50 -7.14
N GLN A 148 -3.43 -17.82 -7.77
CA GLN A 148 -3.54 -18.93 -8.71
C GLN A 148 -2.77 -18.67 -10.01
N ILE A 149 -2.81 -17.44 -10.51
CA ILE A 149 -2.10 -17.06 -11.75
C ILE A 149 -0.57 -17.06 -11.60
N GLN A 150 -0.06 -16.89 -10.38
CA GLN A 150 1.37 -16.90 -10.10
C GLN A 150 1.96 -18.32 -10.02
N LYS A 151 1.13 -19.37 -10.03
CA LYS A 151 1.58 -20.76 -10.06
C LYS A 151 1.85 -21.20 -11.49
#